data_AF-A0A2V0QQW7-F1
#
_entry.id   AF-A0A2V0QQW7-F1
#
_cell.length_a   1.000
_cell.length_b   1.000
_cell.length_c   1.000
_cell.angle_alpha   90.00
_cell.angle_beta   90.00
_cell.angle_gamma   90.00
#
_symmetry.space_group_name_H-M   'P 1'
#
loop_
_entity.id
_entity.type
_entity.pdbx_description
1 polymer ?
#
loop_
_entity_poly.entity_id
_entity_poly.type
_entity_poly.pdbx_seq_one_letter_code
_entity_poly.pdbx_strand_id
1 'polypeptide(L)'
;MIDNALRALALESSETGGRLLTARLGKIGLGLGAFIAPLGLLGGAGTAWNNWGKWQKALIYDTPGEKTGALMALTGDVGATGVNAALTLQTGKELIGMLKDIYLDTTYSKIEAASLAWSTRGPRFLKFSIQLTPWGLAFTALQLGGEALFNYSNPEEQQRWLLYCMWGHEPQGWDWSTHSQRLAEINLLPTIFDNGIIHRLTDGESIRSFHIVLPGLTQASFEDTSLRWEAELQYSSNKQDVSEVLRHTLSVFSVSPLTLTLSIPQNWQGHNTILLLRLAVKPALASTYLNADKGYLNYRIALGMDSLNKPIKASSTHQTGRVSLPTTQIKKESLDDE
;
A
#
# COMPACT_ATOMS: atom_id res chain seq x y z
N MET A 1 1.47 33.70 29.53
CA MET A 1 2.47 32.99 30.37
C MET A 1 3.77 32.71 29.63
N ILE A 2 3.77 32.00 28.50
CA ILE A 2 5.02 31.63 27.79
C ILE A 2 5.74 32.84 27.16
N ASP A 3 4.99 33.85 26.66
CA ASP A 3 5.56 35.11 26.13
C ASP A 3 6.36 35.85 27.22
N ASN A 4 5.83 35.85 28.46
CA ASN A 4 6.50 36.43 29.61
C ASN A 4 7.67 35.57 30.09
N ALA A 5 7.59 34.24 29.98
CA ALA A 5 8.68 33.34 30.34
C ALA A 5 9.86 33.42 29.36
N LEU A 6 9.61 33.46 28.05
CA LEU A 6 10.64 33.63 27.02
C LEU A 6 11.21 35.05 27.03
N ARG A 7 10.39 36.08 27.27
CA ARG A 7 10.87 37.45 27.50
C ARG A 7 11.67 37.55 28.81
N ALA A 8 11.22 36.92 29.90
CA ALA A 8 11.92 36.93 31.18
C ALA A 8 13.29 36.24 31.06
N LEU A 9 13.36 35.08 30.39
CA LEU A 9 14.62 34.38 30.09
C LEU A 9 15.57 35.21 29.21
N ALA A 10 15.05 36.09 28.36
CA ALA A 10 15.85 37.01 27.55
C ALA A 10 16.25 38.31 28.29
N LEU A 11 15.50 38.71 29.32
CA LEU A 11 15.71 39.92 30.11
C LEU A 11 16.58 39.67 31.36
N GLU A 12 16.55 38.46 31.95
CA GLU A 12 17.34 38.11 33.14
C GLU A 12 18.82 37.84 32.85
N SER A 13 19.16 37.45 31.62
CA SER A 13 20.56 37.32 31.19
C SER A 13 21.02 38.62 30.54
N SER A 14 22.09 39.24 31.07
CA SER A 14 22.69 40.51 30.60
C SER A 14 22.65 40.72 29.08
N GLU A 15 22.51 41.97 28.64
CA GLU A 15 22.15 42.46 27.28
C GLU A 15 22.70 41.71 26.04
N THR A 16 23.76 40.93 26.17
CA THR A 16 24.37 40.11 25.10
C THR A 16 23.96 38.62 25.18
N GLY A 17 23.81 38.06 26.37
CA GLY A 17 23.50 36.64 26.59
C GLY A 17 22.07 36.27 26.19
N GLY A 18 21.09 37.13 26.49
CA GLY A 18 19.69 36.90 26.17
C GLY A 18 19.42 36.94 24.66
N ARG A 19 20.01 37.92 23.97
CA ARG A 19 19.92 38.07 22.51
C ARG A 19 20.57 36.89 21.79
N LEU A 20 21.70 36.39 22.29
CA LEU A 20 22.36 35.20 21.77
C LEU A 20 21.51 33.93 21.96
N LEU A 21 20.89 33.75 23.13
CA LEU A 21 19.99 32.64 23.40
C LEU A 21 18.77 32.66 22.47
N THR A 22 18.12 33.82 22.30
CA THR A 22 16.97 33.97 21.40
C THR A 22 17.36 33.71 19.94
N ALA A 23 18.52 34.19 19.50
CA ALA A 23 19.03 33.91 18.16
C ALA A 23 19.35 32.41 17.95
N ARG A 24 19.90 31.72 18.96
CA ARG A 24 20.14 30.26 18.90
C ARG A 24 18.82 29.48 18.87
N LEU A 25 17.86 29.84 19.71
CA LEU A 25 16.52 29.24 19.70
C LEU A 25 15.82 29.47 18.35
N GLY A 26 15.99 30.66 17.76
CA GLY A 26 15.44 30.95 16.45
C GLY A 26 16.09 30.12 15.34
N LYS A 27 17.41 29.94 15.38
CA LYS A 27 18.15 29.07 14.45
C LYS A 27 17.71 27.61 14.56
N ILE A 28 17.53 27.10 15.76
CA ILE A 28 17.08 25.72 15.97
C ILE A 28 15.61 25.58 15.54
N GLY A 29 14.72 26.46 16.03
CA GLY A 29 13.30 26.38 15.78
C GLY A 29 12.94 26.55 14.31
N LEU A 30 13.27 27.70 13.72
CA LEU A 30 12.94 28.00 12.32
C LEU A 30 13.87 27.26 11.35
N GLY A 31 15.15 27.05 11.71
CA GLY A 31 16.08 26.31 10.87
C GLY A 31 15.73 24.82 10.75
N LEU A 32 15.37 24.14 11.85
CA LEU A 32 14.85 22.76 11.77
C LEU A 32 13.43 22.73 11.20
N GLY A 33 12.58 23.70 11.58
CA GLY A 33 11.23 23.84 11.06
C GLY A 33 11.17 23.96 9.53
N ALA A 34 12.17 24.63 8.92
CA ALA A 34 12.37 24.74 7.48
C ALA A 34 12.47 23.39 6.76
N PHE A 35 13.06 22.39 7.41
CA PHE A 35 13.20 21.05 6.84
C PHE A 35 12.03 20.15 7.25
N ILE A 36 11.60 20.21 8.51
CA ILE A 36 10.60 19.28 9.06
C ILE A 36 9.20 19.59 8.54
N ALA A 37 8.80 20.86 8.46
CA ALA A 37 7.42 21.22 8.11
C ALA A 37 7.04 20.79 6.67
N PRO A 38 7.85 21.04 5.62
CA PRO A 38 7.54 20.57 4.28
C PRO A 38 7.50 19.04 4.19
N LEU A 39 8.41 18.34 4.86
CA LEU A 39 8.43 16.87 4.89
C LEU A 39 7.18 16.31 5.58
N GLY A 40 6.75 16.91 6.69
CA GLY A 40 5.53 16.54 7.39
C GLY A 40 4.27 16.77 6.55
N LEU A 41 4.23 17.86 5.77
CA LEU A 41 3.13 18.11 4.82
C LEU A 41 3.09 17.06 3.71
N LEU A 42 4.23 16.74 3.09
CA LEU A 42 4.30 15.72 2.04
C LEU A 42 3.89 14.34 2.55
N GLY A 43 4.34 13.97 3.76
CA GLY A 43 3.94 12.73 4.42
C GLY A 43 2.44 12.68 4.74
N GLY A 44 1.89 13.76 5.31
CA GLY A 44 0.45 13.87 5.64
C GLY A 44 -0.44 13.82 4.39
N ALA A 45 -0.07 14.55 3.34
CA ALA A 45 -0.81 14.53 2.07
C ALA A 45 -0.74 13.14 1.40
N GLY A 46 0.43 12.48 1.41
CA GLY A 46 0.59 11.14 0.86
C GLY A 46 -0.23 10.07 1.59
N THR A 47 -0.25 10.13 2.93
CA THR A 47 -1.07 9.22 3.76
C THR A 47 -2.56 9.45 3.54
N ALA A 48 -3.03 10.70 3.57
CA ALA A 48 -4.42 11.05 3.29
C ALA A 48 -4.86 10.59 1.89
N TRP A 49 -3.99 10.77 0.88
CA TRP A 49 -4.27 10.32 -0.48
C TRP A 49 -4.36 8.79 -0.59
N ASN A 50 -3.40 8.07 0.01
CA ASN A 50 -3.39 6.62 0.02
C ASN A 50 -4.63 6.03 0.72
N ASN A 51 -5.09 6.68 1.79
CA ASN A 51 -6.23 6.22 2.58
C ASN A 51 -7.58 6.70 2.05
N TRP A 52 -7.64 7.69 1.15
CA TRP A 52 -8.88 8.29 0.67
C TRP A 52 -9.87 7.25 0.11
N GLY A 53 -9.40 6.33 -0.73
CA GLY A 53 -10.25 5.28 -1.31
C GLY A 53 -10.81 4.31 -0.26
N LYS A 54 -10.04 4.01 0.78
CA LYS A 54 -10.45 3.18 1.93
C LYS A 54 -11.58 3.86 2.69
N TRP A 55 -11.40 5.13 3.06
CA TRP A 55 -12.38 5.90 3.83
C TRP A 55 -13.66 6.17 3.05
N GLN A 56 -13.56 6.53 1.77
CA GLN A 56 -14.73 6.76 0.92
C GLN A 56 -15.59 5.49 0.79
N LYS A 57 -14.97 4.34 0.56
CA LYS A 57 -15.70 3.07 0.46
C LYS A 57 -16.42 2.74 1.77
N ALA A 58 -15.74 2.86 2.90
CA ALA A 58 -16.29 2.60 4.23
C ALA A 58 -17.50 3.50 4.56
N LEU A 59 -17.39 4.80 4.26
CA LEU A 59 -18.44 5.78 4.51
C LEU A 59 -19.74 5.51 3.74
N ILE A 60 -19.62 4.95 2.52
CA ILE A 60 -20.77 4.73 1.65
C ILE A 60 -21.42 3.37 1.94
N TYR A 61 -20.61 2.30 2.06
CA TYR A 61 -21.12 0.93 1.91
C TYR A 61 -21.11 0.08 3.19
N ASP A 62 -20.53 0.56 4.29
CA ASP A 62 -20.16 -0.33 5.41
C ASP A 62 -21.02 -0.17 6.67
N THR A 63 -20.65 -0.89 7.72
CA THR A 63 -21.37 -0.90 9.00
C THR A 63 -21.26 0.45 9.74
N PRO A 64 -22.17 0.75 10.69
CA PRO A 64 -22.11 1.99 11.47
C PRO A 64 -20.77 2.19 12.21
N GLY A 65 -20.14 1.11 12.68
CA GLY A 65 -18.82 1.15 13.35
C GLY A 65 -17.70 1.55 12.39
N GLU A 66 -17.65 0.92 11.21
CA GLU A 66 -16.68 1.22 10.16
C GLU A 66 -16.85 2.64 9.62
N LYS A 67 -18.10 3.10 9.45
CA LYS A 67 -18.40 4.49 9.08
C LYS A 67 -17.89 5.50 10.09
N THR A 68 -18.10 5.22 11.38
CA THR A 68 -17.64 6.11 12.47
C THR A 68 -16.12 6.13 12.55
N GLY A 69 -15.47 4.97 12.50
CA GLY A 69 -14.00 4.87 12.48
C GLY A 69 -13.39 5.57 11.26
N ALA A 70 -13.95 5.34 10.07
CA ALA A 70 -13.51 5.99 8.83
C ALA A 70 -13.68 7.51 8.86
N LEU A 71 -14.79 8.02 9.41
CA LEU A 71 -15.01 9.46 9.56
C LEU A 71 -14.00 10.11 10.51
N MET A 72 -13.75 9.48 11.66
CA MET A 72 -12.75 9.96 12.63
C MET A 72 -11.35 9.94 12.03
N ALA A 73 -10.98 8.84 11.36
CA ALA A 73 -9.68 8.69 10.72
C ALA A 73 -9.46 9.73 9.62
N LEU A 74 -10.45 9.91 8.73
CA LEU A 74 -10.42 10.92 7.68
C LEU A 74 -10.30 12.35 8.24
N THR A 75 -11.03 12.65 9.32
CA THR A 75 -10.93 13.96 10.00
C THR A 75 -9.54 14.16 10.58
N GLY A 76 -8.94 13.11 11.15
CA GLY A 76 -7.55 13.11 11.61
C GLY A 76 -6.56 13.38 10.46
N ASP A 77 -6.65 12.62 9.36
CA ASP A 77 -5.78 12.75 8.19
C ASP A 77 -5.84 14.18 7.58
N VAL A 78 -7.05 14.69 7.36
CA VAL A 78 -7.27 16.04 6.78
C VAL A 78 -6.83 17.13 7.76
N GLY A 79 -7.16 17.00 9.04
CA GLY A 79 -6.80 17.96 10.06
C GLY A 79 -5.29 18.05 10.29
N ALA A 80 -4.60 16.91 10.38
CA ALA A 80 -3.14 16.85 10.51
C ALA A 80 -2.44 17.44 9.28
N THR A 81 -2.95 17.15 8.08
CA THR A 81 -2.45 17.76 6.83
C THR A 81 -2.64 19.28 6.85
N GLY A 82 -3.79 19.77 7.31
CA GLY A 82 -4.05 21.20 7.48
C GLY A 82 -3.09 21.89 8.45
N VAL A 83 -2.81 21.26 9.59
CA VAL A 83 -1.82 21.75 10.57
C VAL A 83 -0.42 21.82 9.95
N ASN A 84 0.01 20.76 9.26
CA ASN A 84 1.31 20.73 8.59
C ASN A 84 1.41 21.76 7.45
N ALA A 85 0.32 22.00 6.72
CA ALA A 85 0.25 23.04 5.69
C ALA A 85 0.40 24.44 6.31
N ALA A 86 -0.31 24.72 7.40
CA ALA A 86 -0.20 25.99 8.11
C ALA A 86 1.21 26.24 8.66
N LEU A 87 1.85 25.21 9.25
CA LEU A 87 3.25 25.27 9.71
C LEU A 87 4.20 25.53 8.56
N THR A 88 4.02 24.85 7.42
CA THR A 88 4.87 25.02 6.23
C THR A 88 4.76 26.43 5.65
N LEU A 89 3.53 26.94 5.50
CA LEU A 89 3.28 28.30 5.01
C LEU A 89 3.90 29.35 5.94
N GLN A 90 3.72 29.21 7.26
CA GLN A 90 4.31 30.14 8.22
C GLN A 90 5.84 30.07 8.20
N THR A 91 6.41 28.88 8.06
CA THR A 91 7.86 28.68 7.93
C THR A 91 8.40 29.39 6.68
N GLY A 92 7.77 29.18 5.52
CA GLY A 92 8.15 29.82 4.26
C GLY A 92 8.07 31.35 4.35
N LYS A 93 6.99 31.88 4.95
CA LYS A 93 6.82 33.32 5.19
C LYS A 93 7.96 33.90 6.04
N GLU A 94 8.33 33.24 7.13
CA GLU A 94 9.40 33.71 8.00
C GLU A 94 10.79 33.58 7.37
N LEU A 95 11.05 32.53 6.58
CA LEU A 95 12.31 32.38 5.84
C LEU A 95 12.48 33.46 4.75
N ILE A 96 11.44 33.69 3.94
CA ILE A 96 11.48 34.74 2.91
C ILE A 96 11.72 36.11 3.57
N GLY A 97 11.01 36.38 4.66
CA GLY A 97 11.22 37.62 5.40
C GLY A 97 12.61 37.73 6.00
N MET A 98 13.18 36.63 6.53
CA MET A 98 14.53 36.61 7.07
C MET A 98 15.58 36.89 5.98
N LEU A 99 15.42 36.31 4.78
CA LEU A 99 16.30 36.59 3.65
C LEU A 99 16.21 38.06 3.20
N LYS A 100 15.01 38.65 3.19
CA LYS A 100 14.85 40.08 2.90
C LYS A 100 15.59 40.94 3.93
N ASP A 101 15.43 40.67 5.23
CA ASP A 101 16.08 41.42 6.30
C ASP A 101 17.62 41.31 6.24
N ILE A 102 18.17 40.20 5.74
CA ILE A 102 19.63 39.98 5.67
C ILE A 102 20.26 40.58 4.41
N TYR A 103 19.60 40.46 3.27
CA TYR A 103 20.20 40.77 1.97
C TYR A 103 19.74 42.11 1.38
N LEU A 104 18.58 42.63 1.78
CA LEU A 104 18.01 43.85 1.23
C LEU A 104 18.08 45.05 2.21
N ASP A 105 18.30 44.80 3.50
CA ASP A 105 18.51 45.87 4.47
C ASP A 105 19.96 46.38 4.39
N THR A 106 20.13 47.66 4.06
CA THR A 106 21.43 48.33 3.97
C THR A 106 21.83 49.03 5.27
N THR A 107 20.97 48.99 6.29
CA THR A 107 21.14 49.74 7.55
C THR A 107 22.17 49.10 8.50
N TYR A 108 22.33 47.79 8.44
CA TYR A 108 23.19 47.01 9.35
C TYR A 108 24.22 46.17 8.59
N SER A 109 25.29 45.77 9.26
CA SER A 109 26.17 44.74 8.71
C SER A 109 25.40 43.43 8.56
N LYS A 110 25.71 42.62 7.53
CA LYS A 110 25.00 41.36 7.25
C LYS A 110 24.94 40.40 8.45
N ILE A 111 25.98 40.42 9.29
CA ILE A 111 26.09 39.57 10.49
C ILE A 111 25.09 40.04 11.57
N GLU A 112 24.99 41.36 11.76
CA GLU A 112 24.05 41.96 12.71
C GLU A 112 22.60 41.81 12.25
N ALA A 113 22.34 42.05 10.95
CA ALA A 113 21.04 41.84 10.33
C ALA A 113 20.57 40.38 10.48
N ALA A 114 21.47 39.41 10.25
CA ALA A 114 21.17 37.99 10.44
C ALA A 114 20.89 37.64 11.91
N SER A 115 21.68 38.17 12.85
CA SER A 115 21.47 37.96 14.28
C SER A 115 20.10 38.49 14.73
N LEU A 116 19.74 39.69 14.28
CA LEU A 116 18.45 40.32 14.55
C LEU A 116 17.29 39.51 13.96
N ALA A 117 17.39 39.10 12.70
CA ALA A 117 16.35 38.34 12.01
C ALA A 117 16.11 36.97 12.68
N TRP A 118 17.17 36.26 13.07
CA TRP A 118 17.04 35.00 13.82
C TRP A 118 16.39 35.20 15.20
N SER A 119 16.77 36.27 15.91
CA SER A 119 16.24 36.57 17.25
C SER A 119 14.77 37.01 17.24
N THR A 120 14.21 37.39 16.10
CA THR A 120 12.84 37.91 16.00
C THR A 120 11.89 36.96 15.28
N ARG A 121 12.31 36.41 14.14
CA ARG A 121 11.45 35.54 13.30
C ARG A 121 11.37 34.11 13.82
N GLY A 122 12.45 33.61 14.41
CA GLY A 122 12.49 32.29 15.03
C GLY A 122 11.48 32.12 16.17
N PRO A 123 11.44 33.02 17.17
CA PRO A 123 10.43 32.99 18.22
C PRO A 123 8.99 33.17 17.71
N ARG A 124 8.76 33.95 16.65
CA ARG A 124 7.43 34.07 16.02
C ARG A 124 6.96 32.74 15.44
N PHE A 125 7.85 32.05 14.73
CA PHE A 125 7.58 30.69 14.24
C PHE A 125 7.32 29.72 15.40
N LEU A 126 8.19 29.69 16.42
CA LEU A 126 8.02 28.81 17.58
C LEU A 126 6.69 29.03 18.29
N LYS A 127 6.28 30.28 18.47
CA LYS A 127 4.98 30.64 19.07
C LYS A 127 3.84 30.05 18.25
N PHE A 128 3.87 30.21 16.94
CA PHE A 128 2.87 29.66 16.04
C PHE A 128 2.84 28.13 16.09
N SER A 129 4.01 27.48 16.10
CA SER A 129 4.12 26.03 16.20
C SER A 129 3.56 25.49 17.51
N ILE A 130 3.85 26.15 18.63
CA ILE A 130 3.30 25.79 19.96
C ILE A 130 1.78 25.96 19.96
N GLN A 131 1.23 26.99 19.32
CA GLN A 131 -0.22 27.20 19.22
C GLN A 131 -0.93 26.13 18.39
N LEU A 132 -0.27 25.59 17.36
CA LEU A 132 -0.82 24.52 16.52
C LEU A 132 -0.57 23.11 17.09
N THR A 133 0.36 22.95 18.04
CA THR A 133 0.69 21.65 18.63
C THR A 133 -0.52 20.91 19.22
N PRO A 134 -1.42 21.54 20.01
CA PRO A 134 -2.60 20.87 20.54
C PRO A 134 -3.54 20.35 19.45
N TRP A 135 -3.70 21.10 18.35
CA TRP A 135 -4.50 20.69 17.21
C TRP A 135 -3.87 19.51 16.46
N GLY A 136 -2.55 19.56 16.25
CA GLY A 136 -1.81 18.42 15.69
C GLY A 136 -2.03 17.15 16.51
N LEU A 137 -1.90 17.24 17.84
CA LEU A 137 -2.14 16.10 18.74
C LEU A 137 -3.59 15.60 18.69
N ALA A 138 -4.58 16.51 18.67
CA ALA A 138 -5.99 16.13 18.57
C ALA A 138 -6.30 15.39 17.26
N PHE A 139 -5.78 15.87 16.13
CA PHE A 139 -5.98 15.21 14.85
C PHE A 139 -5.23 13.87 14.76
N THR A 140 -4.02 13.76 15.30
CA THR A 140 -3.33 12.46 15.41
C THR A 140 -4.12 11.48 16.29
N ALA A 141 -4.68 11.94 17.40
CA ALA A 141 -5.52 11.09 18.24
C ALA A 141 -6.79 10.61 17.51
N LEU A 142 -7.42 11.50 16.73
CA LEU A 142 -8.56 11.15 15.87
C LEU A 142 -8.18 10.15 14.78
N GLN A 143 -7.01 10.33 14.16
CA GLN A 143 -6.48 9.43 13.14
C GLN A 143 -6.29 8.02 13.73
N LEU A 144 -5.50 7.89 14.80
CA LEU A 144 -5.20 6.61 15.43
C LEU A 144 -6.45 5.95 16.03
N GLY A 145 -7.30 6.74 16.69
CA GLY A 145 -8.55 6.25 17.27
C GLY A 145 -9.55 5.80 16.21
N GLY A 146 -9.65 6.55 15.11
CA GLY A 146 -10.50 6.20 13.97
C GLY A 146 -10.03 4.94 13.26
N GLU A 147 -8.71 4.81 13.01
CA GLU A 147 -8.13 3.60 12.46
C GLU A 147 -8.33 2.39 13.36
N ALA A 148 -8.13 2.54 14.68
CA ALA A 148 -8.36 1.47 15.65
C ALA A 148 -9.83 1.04 15.67
N LEU A 149 -10.77 1.99 15.70
CA LEU A 149 -12.21 1.70 15.67
C LEU A 149 -12.61 1.04 14.36
N PHE A 150 -12.10 1.54 13.23
CA PHE A 150 -12.33 0.97 11.90
C PHE A 150 -11.83 -0.48 11.83
N ASN A 151 -10.57 -0.74 12.24
CA ASN A 151 -9.96 -2.06 12.20
C ASN A 151 -10.66 -3.04 13.16
N TYR A 152 -11.13 -2.57 14.32
CA TYR A 152 -11.94 -3.39 15.23
C TYR A 152 -13.25 -3.86 14.59
N SER A 153 -13.92 -2.97 13.86
CA SER A 153 -15.18 -3.29 13.15
C SER A 153 -14.97 -4.03 11.83
N ASN A 154 -13.78 -3.95 11.23
CA ASN A 154 -13.41 -4.62 9.98
C ASN A 154 -12.23 -5.57 10.17
N PRO A 155 -12.42 -6.70 10.88
CA PRO A 155 -11.35 -7.67 11.04
C PRO A 155 -10.92 -8.22 9.68
N GLU A 156 -9.62 -8.36 9.45
CA GLU A 156 -9.08 -8.97 8.22
C GLU A 156 -9.55 -10.44 8.10
N GLU A 157 -9.59 -11.01 6.90
CA GLU A 157 -10.04 -12.41 6.70
C GLU A 157 -9.27 -13.41 7.60
N GLN A 158 -7.98 -13.18 7.81
CA GLN A 158 -7.14 -13.97 8.73
C GLN A 158 -7.56 -13.81 10.19
N GLN A 159 -7.86 -12.59 10.63
CA GLN A 159 -8.34 -12.33 11.99
C GLN A 159 -9.74 -12.90 12.21
N ARG A 160 -10.64 -12.78 11.22
CA ARG A 160 -11.96 -13.45 11.23
C ARG A 160 -11.80 -14.95 11.34
N TRP A 161 -10.86 -15.54 10.61
CA TRP A 161 -10.59 -16.97 10.73
C TRP A 161 -10.10 -17.34 12.12
N LEU A 162 -9.15 -16.59 12.70
CA LEU A 162 -8.67 -16.83 14.07
C LEU A 162 -9.78 -16.67 15.12
N LEU A 163 -10.69 -15.72 14.92
CA LEU A 163 -11.80 -15.45 15.84
C LEU A 163 -12.85 -16.56 15.81
N TYR A 164 -13.18 -17.05 14.61
CA TYR A 164 -14.30 -17.97 14.37
C TYR A 164 -13.90 -19.44 14.21
N CYS A 165 -12.59 -19.75 14.16
CA CYS A 165 -12.13 -21.13 14.09
C CYS A 165 -12.51 -21.92 15.34
N MET A 166 -12.34 -23.23 15.28
CA MET A 166 -12.69 -24.14 16.38
C MET A 166 -11.93 -23.87 17.70
N TRP A 167 -10.82 -23.15 17.65
CA TRP A 167 -10.05 -22.70 18.82
C TRP A 167 -10.17 -21.19 19.07
N GLY A 168 -11.01 -20.51 18.29
CA GLY A 168 -11.22 -19.07 18.40
C GLY A 168 -12.08 -18.69 19.60
N HIS A 169 -12.15 -17.40 19.87
CA HIS A 169 -12.96 -16.87 20.97
C HIS A 169 -14.47 -17.02 20.71
N GLU A 170 -14.88 -16.96 19.45
CA GLU A 170 -16.27 -17.04 19.03
C GLU A 170 -16.44 -18.17 18.00
N PRO A 171 -16.26 -19.45 18.39
CA PRO A 171 -16.26 -20.55 17.44
C PRO A 171 -17.64 -20.67 16.78
N GLN A 172 -17.67 -20.61 15.45
CA GLN A 172 -18.92 -20.70 14.68
C GLN A 172 -19.38 -22.15 14.43
N GLY A 173 -18.75 -23.13 15.06
CA GLY A 173 -19.08 -24.54 14.89
C GLY A 173 -18.76 -25.09 13.49
N TRP A 174 -17.75 -24.52 12.81
CA TRP A 174 -17.30 -25.03 11.52
C TRP A 174 -16.80 -26.47 11.64
N ASP A 175 -17.17 -27.30 10.68
CA ASP A 175 -16.54 -28.61 10.50
C ASP A 175 -15.09 -28.45 10.02
N TRP A 176 -14.31 -29.53 10.09
CA TRP A 176 -12.90 -29.50 9.69
C TRP A 176 -12.73 -29.07 8.23
N SER A 177 -13.63 -29.50 7.35
CA SER A 177 -13.60 -29.16 5.93
C SER A 177 -13.76 -27.66 5.69
N THR A 178 -14.76 -27.03 6.33
CA THR A 178 -14.97 -25.58 6.20
C THR A 178 -13.81 -24.81 6.83
N HIS A 179 -13.31 -25.28 7.97
CA HIS A 179 -12.17 -24.67 8.66
C HIS A 179 -10.91 -24.67 7.78
N SER A 180 -10.56 -25.81 7.20
CA SER A 180 -9.37 -25.97 6.35
C SER A 180 -9.51 -25.25 5.03
N GLN A 181 -10.72 -25.24 4.42
CA GLN A 181 -11.02 -24.49 3.21
C GLN A 181 -10.77 -22.99 3.41
N ARG A 182 -11.34 -22.39 4.47
CA ARG A 182 -11.15 -20.96 4.75
C ARG A 182 -9.68 -20.62 5.02
N LEU A 183 -8.95 -21.49 5.72
CA LEU A 183 -7.52 -21.28 5.96
C LEU A 183 -6.72 -21.30 4.64
N ALA A 184 -7.07 -22.20 3.74
CA ALA A 184 -6.45 -22.30 2.42
C ALA A 184 -6.75 -21.06 1.56
N GLU A 185 -7.97 -20.53 1.61
CA GLU A 185 -8.35 -19.32 0.86
C GLU A 185 -7.64 -18.05 1.35
N ILE A 186 -7.17 -18.04 2.61
CA ILE A 186 -6.43 -16.92 3.18
C ILE A 186 -4.93 -17.02 2.86
N ASN A 187 -4.34 -18.20 3.02
CA ASN A 187 -2.87 -18.36 3.00
C ASN A 187 -2.33 -19.03 1.74
N LEU A 188 -3.15 -19.79 1.01
CA LEU A 188 -2.70 -20.64 -0.10
C LEU A 188 -3.11 -20.10 -1.46
N LEU A 189 -3.33 -18.78 -1.56
CA LEU A 189 -3.62 -18.12 -2.83
C LEU A 189 -2.39 -18.14 -3.74
N PRO A 190 -2.52 -18.62 -4.99
CA PRO A 190 -1.48 -18.50 -6.00
C PRO A 190 -1.01 -17.06 -6.20
N THR A 191 0.26 -16.90 -6.56
CA THR A 191 0.82 -15.60 -6.93
C THR A 191 1.63 -15.76 -8.21
N ILE A 192 1.50 -14.79 -9.10
CA ILE A 192 2.20 -14.81 -10.39
C ILE A 192 3.33 -13.78 -10.34
N PHE A 193 4.53 -14.21 -10.69
CA PHE A 193 5.71 -13.37 -10.81
C PHE A 193 6.10 -13.25 -12.28
N ASP A 194 6.34 -12.01 -12.72
CA ASP A 194 6.86 -11.72 -14.04
C ASP A 194 8.39 -11.66 -13.99
N ASN A 195 9.06 -12.66 -14.57
CA ASN A 195 10.50 -12.73 -14.62
C ASN A 195 11.10 -12.04 -15.84
N GLY A 196 10.27 -11.36 -16.65
CA GLY A 196 10.68 -10.66 -17.84
C GLY A 196 10.97 -11.58 -19.02
N ILE A 197 11.74 -11.06 -19.97
CA ILE A 197 12.05 -11.72 -21.24
C ILE A 197 13.34 -12.52 -21.08
N ILE A 198 13.25 -13.82 -21.35
CA ILE A 198 14.38 -14.75 -21.39
C ILE A 198 14.55 -15.26 -22.83
N HIS A 199 15.80 -15.57 -23.19
CA HIS A 199 16.09 -16.27 -24.44
C HIS A 199 16.02 -17.77 -24.18
N ARG A 200 15.13 -18.47 -24.89
CA ARG A 200 15.03 -19.91 -24.76
C ARG A 200 16.30 -20.55 -25.34
N LEU A 201 16.91 -21.45 -24.57
CA LEU A 201 18.19 -22.08 -24.92
C LEU A 201 18.12 -22.98 -26.17
N THR A 202 16.92 -23.45 -26.54
CA THR A 202 16.73 -24.39 -27.65
C THR A 202 16.71 -23.73 -29.03
N ASP A 203 16.10 -22.55 -29.16
CA ASP A 203 15.85 -21.87 -30.44
C ASP A 203 16.32 -20.39 -30.44
N GLY A 204 16.73 -19.85 -29.29
CA GLY A 204 17.12 -18.45 -29.15
C GLY A 204 15.96 -17.46 -29.14
N GLU A 205 14.70 -17.93 -29.19
CA GLU A 205 13.54 -17.05 -29.22
C GLU A 205 13.39 -16.29 -27.89
N SER A 206 12.97 -15.03 -28.01
CA SER A 206 12.69 -14.17 -26.87
C SER A 206 11.29 -14.48 -26.33
N ILE A 207 11.20 -15.14 -25.19
CA ILE A 207 9.94 -15.47 -24.53
C ILE A 207 9.82 -14.73 -23.21
N ARG A 208 8.60 -14.30 -22.85
CA ARG A 208 8.36 -13.74 -21.51
C ARG A 208 7.98 -14.86 -20.56
N SER A 209 8.67 -14.97 -19.43
CA SER A 209 8.48 -16.04 -18.46
C SER A 209 7.72 -15.54 -17.24
N PHE A 210 6.62 -16.23 -16.91
CA PHE A 210 5.90 -16.03 -15.65
C PHE A 210 6.05 -17.25 -14.76
N HIS A 211 6.30 -17.03 -13.47
CA HIS A 211 6.23 -18.10 -12.47
C HIS A 211 4.90 -18.02 -11.73
N ILE A 212 4.11 -19.07 -11.84
CA ILE A 212 2.89 -19.26 -11.07
C ILE A 212 3.24 -20.10 -9.86
N VAL A 213 3.33 -19.46 -8.69
CA VAL A 213 3.56 -20.15 -7.43
C VAL A 213 2.23 -20.66 -6.92
N LEU A 214 2.14 -21.96 -6.61
CA LEU A 214 0.93 -22.63 -6.10
C LEU A 214 1.18 -23.12 -4.65
N PRO A 215 0.96 -22.28 -3.64
CA PRO A 215 1.18 -22.67 -2.26
C PRO A 215 0.23 -23.81 -1.86
N GLY A 216 0.73 -24.76 -1.06
CA GLY A 216 -0.06 -25.91 -0.60
C GLY A 216 -0.29 -26.99 -1.66
N LEU A 217 0.37 -26.88 -2.81
CA LEU A 217 0.55 -27.96 -3.78
C LEU A 217 2.04 -28.29 -3.91
N THR A 218 2.34 -29.57 -4.03
CA THR A 218 3.63 -30.10 -4.47
C THR A 218 3.41 -30.93 -5.72
N GLN A 219 4.47 -31.25 -6.47
CA GLN A 219 4.33 -32.17 -7.61
C GLN A 219 3.74 -33.53 -7.19
N ALA A 220 4.14 -34.03 -6.02
CA ALA A 220 3.63 -35.29 -5.47
C ALA A 220 2.13 -35.23 -5.13
N SER A 221 1.68 -34.12 -4.54
CA SER A 221 0.26 -33.92 -4.17
C SER A 221 -0.61 -33.43 -5.31
N PHE A 222 -0.04 -33.18 -6.49
CA PHE A 222 -0.79 -32.70 -7.64
C PHE A 222 -1.61 -33.85 -8.25
N GLU A 223 -2.91 -33.60 -8.38
CA GLU A 223 -3.88 -34.46 -9.04
C GLU A 223 -4.45 -33.74 -10.25
N ASP A 224 -5.06 -34.46 -11.19
CA ASP A 224 -5.72 -33.85 -12.35
C ASP A 224 -6.81 -32.85 -11.95
N THR A 225 -7.38 -32.96 -10.74
CA THR A 225 -8.39 -32.02 -10.24
C THR A 225 -7.79 -30.78 -9.56
N SER A 226 -6.47 -30.72 -9.37
CA SER A 226 -5.79 -29.70 -8.56
C SER A 226 -5.75 -28.33 -9.22
N LEU A 227 -5.66 -28.26 -10.56
CA LEU A 227 -5.55 -27.01 -11.29
C LEU A 227 -6.37 -27.04 -12.57
N ARG A 228 -7.21 -26.02 -12.73
CA ARG A 228 -7.89 -25.69 -13.97
C ARG A 228 -7.71 -24.22 -14.25
N TRP A 229 -7.70 -23.87 -15.53
CA TRP A 229 -7.63 -22.47 -15.91
C TRP A 229 -8.47 -22.16 -17.14
N GLU A 230 -8.63 -20.87 -17.38
CA GLU A 230 -9.10 -20.29 -18.62
C GLU A 230 -8.29 -19.02 -18.84
N ALA A 231 -7.80 -18.84 -20.05
CA ALA A 231 -6.93 -17.74 -20.40
C ALA A 231 -7.45 -17.05 -21.66
N GLU A 232 -7.72 -15.76 -21.55
CA GLU A 232 -8.16 -14.93 -22.65
C GLU A 232 -7.10 -13.85 -22.92
N LEU A 233 -6.60 -13.81 -24.15
CA LEU A 233 -5.75 -12.75 -24.64
C LEU A 233 -6.64 -11.64 -25.19
N GLN A 234 -6.55 -10.45 -24.60
CA GLN A 234 -7.27 -9.27 -25.04
C GLN A 234 -6.32 -8.33 -25.77
N TYR A 235 -6.61 -8.08 -27.05
CA TYR A 235 -5.93 -7.10 -27.88
C TYR A 235 -6.93 -6.04 -28.32
N SER A 236 -6.86 -4.84 -27.74
CA SER A 236 -7.84 -3.77 -28.00
C SER A 236 -9.28 -4.29 -27.72
N SER A 237 -10.10 -4.47 -28.76
CA SER A 237 -11.47 -4.98 -28.72
C SER A 237 -11.59 -6.48 -29.03
N ASN A 238 -10.52 -7.13 -29.50
CA ASN A 238 -10.55 -8.56 -29.82
C ASN A 238 -10.17 -9.40 -28.61
N LYS A 239 -10.84 -10.54 -28.46
CA LYS A 239 -10.64 -11.51 -27.39
C LYS A 239 -10.36 -12.86 -28.02
N GLN A 240 -9.26 -13.48 -27.63
CA GLN A 240 -8.85 -14.78 -28.12
C GLN A 240 -8.64 -15.73 -26.94
N ASP A 241 -9.30 -16.88 -26.96
CA ASP A 241 -9.00 -17.96 -26.03
C ASP A 241 -7.62 -18.55 -26.34
N VAL A 242 -6.75 -18.55 -25.34
CA VAL A 242 -5.38 -19.04 -25.39
C VAL A 242 -5.11 -20.16 -24.38
N SER A 243 -6.16 -20.70 -23.75
CA SER A 243 -6.07 -21.67 -22.65
C SER A 243 -5.28 -22.93 -23.01
N GLU A 244 -5.56 -23.53 -24.17
CA GLU A 244 -4.85 -24.73 -24.62
C GLU A 244 -3.44 -24.40 -25.10
N VAL A 245 -3.20 -23.25 -25.73
CA VAL A 245 -1.85 -22.86 -26.17
C VAL A 245 -0.92 -22.74 -24.96
N LEU A 246 -1.38 -22.07 -23.90
CA LEU A 246 -0.65 -21.92 -22.66
C LEU A 246 -0.40 -23.24 -21.93
N ARG A 247 -1.28 -24.22 -22.12
CA ARG A 247 -1.12 -25.54 -21.48
C ARG A 247 0.08 -26.28 -22.04
N HIS A 248 0.37 -26.12 -23.32
CA HIS A 248 1.52 -26.75 -23.98
C HIS A 248 2.85 -26.01 -23.71
N THR A 249 2.81 -24.79 -23.17
CA THR A 249 4.02 -24.01 -22.85
C THR A 249 4.38 -24.04 -21.36
N LEU A 250 3.66 -24.85 -20.60
CA LEU A 250 3.83 -24.97 -19.16
C LEU A 250 4.96 -25.95 -18.83
N SER A 251 5.81 -25.59 -17.88
CA SER A 251 6.83 -26.49 -17.34
C SER A 251 7.00 -26.32 -15.83
N VAL A 252 7.56 -27.32 -15.16
CA VAL A 252 7.79 -27.26 -13.70
C VAL A 252 9.10 -26.53 -13.42
N PHE A 253 9.05 -25.48 -12.61
CA PHE A 253 10.23 -24.75 -12.14
C PHE A 253 10.69 -25.23 -10.75
N SER A 254 9.73 -25.48 -9.86
CA SER A 254 9.99 -25.98 -8.50
C SER A 254 8.88 -26.93 -8.07
N VAL A 255 9.24 -27.95 -7.30
CA VAL A 255 8.33 -29.03 -6.88
C VAL A 255 7.70 -28.79 -5.51
N SER A 256 8.22 -27.84 -4.71
CA SER A 256 7.73 -27.54 -3.36
C SER A 256 8.11 -26.11 -2.89
N PRO A 257 7.14 -25.17 -2.80
CA PRO A 257 5.80 -25.27 -3.36
C PRO A 257 5.86 -25.43 -4.88
N LEU A 258 4.86 -26.10 -5.46
CA LEU A 258 4.77 -26.29 -6.89
C LEU A 258 4.77 -24.93 -7.59
N THR A 259 5.77 -24.69 -8.42
CA THR A 259 5.92 -23.46 -9.19
C THR A 259 5.97 -23.82 -10.66
N LEU A 260 5.04 -23.28 -11.43
CA LEU A 260 4.91 -23.54 -12.86
C LEU A 260 5.45 -22.35 -13.64
N THR A 261 6.32 -22.62 -14.62
CA THR A 261 6.74 -21.63 -15.61
C THR A 261 5.73 -21.59 -16.74
N LEU A 262 5.25 -20.40 -17.03
CA LEU A 262 4.39 -20.10 -18.16
C LEU A 262 5.16 -19.26 -19.15
N SER A 263 5.46 -19.83 -20.32
CA SER A 263 6.16 -19.12 -21.39
C SER A 263 5.16 -18.42 -22.31
N ILE A 264 5.26 -17.10 -22.42
CA ILE A 264 4.44 -16.28 -23.30
C ILE A 264 5.23 -15.94 -24.58
N PRO A 265 4.71 -16.32 -25.75
CA PRO A 265 5.31 -16.00 -27.04
C PRO A 265 5.52 -14.49 -27.27
N GLN A 266 6.53 -14.12 -28.05
CA GLN A 266 6.84 -12.72 -28.36
C GLN A 266 5.69 -12.01 -29.08
N ASN A 267 4.99 -12.70 -29.96
CA ASN A 267 3.89 -12.13 -30.75
C ASN A 267 2.66 -11.72 -29.92
N TRP A 268 2.57 -12.13 -28.65
CA TRP A 268 1.50 -11.71 -27.73
C TRP A 268 1.87 -10.46 -26.92
N GLN A 269 3.12 -10.02 -27.01
CA GLN A 269 3.63 -8.88 -26.23
C GLN A 269 3.28 -7.57 -26.93
N GLY A 270 2.84 -6.57 -26.16
CA GLY A 270 2.42 -5.29 -26.73
C GLY A 270 1.92 -4.31 -25.67
N HIS A 271 1.96 -3.01 -26.00
CA HIS A 271 1.62 -1.94 -25.06
C HIS A 271 0.17 -2.00 -24.53
N ASN A 272 -0.76 -2.56 -25.31
CA ASN A 272 -2.19 -2.64 -24.97
C ASN A 272 -2.71 -4.07 -24.92
N THR A 273 -1.82 -5.04 -24.69
CA THR A 273 -2.20 -6.45 -24.62
C THR A 273 -2.31 -6.90 -23.18
N ILE A 274 -3.43 -7.55 -22.85
CA ILE A 274 -3.73 -8.02 -21.50
C ILE A 274 -4.03 -9.52 -21.58
N LEU A 275 -3.37 -10.29 -20.74
CA LEU A 275 -3.72 -11.68 -20.48
C LEU A 275 -4.63 -11.74 -19.26
N LEU A 276 -5.87 -12.15 -19.47
CA LEU A 276 -6.83 -12.43 -18.42
C LEU A 276 -6.75 -13.92 -18.11
N LEU A 277 -6.29 -14.28 -16.91
CA LEU A 277 -6.13 -15.66 -16.48
C LEU A 277 -7.05 -15.93 -15.30
N ARG A 278 -7.98 -16.87 -15.47
CA ARG A 278 -8.86 -17.35 -14.39
C ARG A 278 -8.37 -18.71 -13.93
N LEU A 279 -7.99 -18.82 -12.65
CA LEU A 279 -7.46 -20.04 -12.04
C LEU A 279 -8.46 -20.62 -11.04
N ALA A 280 -8.75 -21.92 -11.18
CA ALA A 280 -9.37 -22.73 -10.16
C ALA A 280 -8.31 -23.68 -9.60
N VAL A 281 -7.88 -23.42 -8.36
CA VAL A 281 -6.82 -24.18 -7.69
C VAL A 281 -7.42 -24.88 -6.47
N LYS A 282 -7.06 -26.15 -6.27
CA LYS A 282 -7.45 -26.95 -5.11
C LYS A 282 -6.19 -27.46 -4.41
N PRO A 283 -5.65 -26.73 -3.42
CA PRO A 283 -4.55 -27.21 -2.57
C PRO A 283 -4.93 -28.45 -1.77
N ALA A 284 -3.95 -29.20 -1.28
CA ALA A 284 -4.19 -30.43 -0.50
C ALA A 284 -5.02 -30.20 0.77
N LEU A 285 -4.92 -29.01 1.36
CA LEU A 285 -5.68 -28.61 2.56
C LEU A 285 -7.14 -28.24 2.26
N ALA A 286 -7.46 -27.95 1.00
CA ALA A 286 -8.75 -27.43 0.57
C ALA A 286 -9.68 -28.56 0.09
N SER A 287 -10.92 -28.56 0.57
CA SER A 287 -11.94 -29.51 0.11
C SER A 287 -12.45 -29.18 -1.30
N THR A 288 -12.48 -27.89 -1.66
CA THR A 288 -12.99 -27.35 -2.92
C THR A 288 -12.00 -26.37 -3.54
N TYR A 289 -12.25 -25.96 -4.79
CA TYR A 289 -11.48 -24.89 -5.41
C TYR A 289 -11.53 -23.61 -4.56
N LEU A 290 -10.40 -22.92 -4.44
CA LEU A 290 -10.29 -21.67 -3.71
C LEU A 290 -11.24 -20.61 -4.32
N ASN A 291 -12.00 -19.91 -3.47
CA ASN A 291 -12.90 -18.82 -3.87
C ASN A 291 -13.93 -19.25 -4.94
N ALA A 292 -14.38 -20.52 -4.93
CA ALA A 292 -15.36 -21.02 -5.89
C ALA A 292 -16.71 -20.26 -5.81
N ASP A 293 -17.11 -19.86 -4.61
CA ASP A 293 -18.28 -19.02 -4.33
C ASP A 293 -18.14 -17.58 -4.87
N LYS A 294 -16.90 -17.08 -4.96
CA LYS A 294 -16.56 -15.74 -5.46
C LYS A 294 -16.20 -15.71 -6.96
N GLY A 295 -16.30 -16.83 -7.66
CA GLY A 295 -16.00 -16.91 -9.09
C GLY A 295 -14.55 -17.20 -9.46
N TYR A 296 -13.84 -17.90 -8.57
CA TYR A 296 -12.44 -18.32 -8.73
C TYR A 296 -11.45 -17.13 -8.79
N LEU A 297 -10.17 -17.44 -8.98
CA LEU A 297 -9.09 -16.46 -8.90
C LEU A 297 -8.86 -15.83 -10.26
N ASN A 298 -9.04 -14.52 -10.38
CA ASN A 298 -8.89 -13.80 -11.65
C ASN A 298 -7.60 -12.98 -11.62
N TYR A 299 -6.77 -13.08 -12.65
CA TYR A 299 -5.51 -12.35 -12.79
C TYR A 299 -5.56 -11.53 -14.06
N ARG A 300 -5.17 -10.25 -13.94
CA ARG A 300 -5.04 -9.34 -15.06
C ARG A 300 -3.57 -9.01 -15.25
N ILE A 301 -2.95 -9.62 -16.26
CA ILE A 301 -1.51 -9.53 -16.52
C ILE A 301 -1.32 -8.62 -17.73
N ALA A 302 -0.69 -7.46 -17.54
CA ALA A 302 -0.32 -6.60 -18.66
C ALA A 302 0.92 -7.17 -19.35
N LEU A 303 0.84 -7.36 -20.67
CA LEU A 303 1.95 -7.89 -21.47
C LEU A 303 2.78 -6.78 -22.14
N GLY A 304 2.76 -5.57 -21.58
CA GLY A 304 3.61 -4.45 -21.98
C GLY A 304 5.04 -4.58 -21.43
N MET A 305 5.99 -3.85 -22.01
CA MET A 305 7.41 -3.89 -21.64
C MET A 305 7.74 -3.22 -20.29
N ASP A 306 6.78 -2.51 -19.71
CA ASP A 306 7.00 -1.59 -18.58
C ASP A 306 6.81 -2.24 -17.20
N SER A 307 6.29 -3.48 -17.13
CA SER A 307 5.93 -4.15 -15.87
C SER A 307 6.81 -5.38 -15.61
N LEU A 308 7.94 -5.19 -14.92
CA LEU A 308 8.83 -6.29 -14.51
C LEU A 308 8.84 -6.44 -12.99
N ASN A 309 8.98 -7.68 -12.50
CA ASN A 309 9.28 -8.02 -11.11
C ASN A 309 8.27 -7.57 -10.03
N LYS A 310 6.98 -7.40 -10.37
CA LYS A 310 5.93 -7.16 -9.36
C LYS A 310 5.06 -8.41 -9.18
N PRO A 311 4.74 -8.82 -7.94
CA PRO A 311 3.81 -9.91 -7.70
C PRO A 311 2.42 -9.50 -8.17
N ILE A 312 1.85 -10.29 -9.08
CA ILE A 312 0.49 -10.13 -9.58
C ILE A 312 -0.40 -11.02 -8.72
N LYS A 313 -1.24 -10.38 -7.91
CA LYS A 313 -2.23 -11.05 -7.04
C LYS A 313 -3.58 -11.14 -7.75
N ALA A 314 -4.40 -12.10 -7.33
CA ALA A 314 -5.76 -12.25 -7.81
C ALA A 314 -6.58 -10.97 -7.54
N SER A 315 -7.37 -10.52 -8.51
CA SER A 315 -8.32 -9.43 -8.34
C SER A 315 -9.58 -9.91 -7.65
N SER A 316 -10.00 -9.20 -6.61
CA SER A 316 -11.28 -9.41 -5.92
C SER A 316 -12.42 -8.93 -6.83
N THR A 317 -12.88 -9.80 -7.72
CA THR A 317 -13.99 -9.48 -8.63
C THR A 317 -15.21 -10.22 -8.11
N HIS A 318 -16.13 -9.53 -7.44
CA HIS A 318 -17.42 -10.11 -7.09
C HIS A 318 -18.25 -10.23 -8.37
N GLN A 319 -18.22 -11.39 -9.02
CA GLN A 319 -19.12 -11.67 -10.14
C GLN A 319 -20.47 -12.17 -9.60
N THR A 320 -21.52 -11.40 -9.84
CA THR A 320 -22.90 -11.76 -9.49
C THR A 320 -23.46 -12.68 -10.58
N GLY A 321 -23.32 -13.99 -10.42
CA GLY A 321 -23.84 -14.99 -11.37
C GLY A 321 -23.33 -16.40 -11.10
N ARG A 322 -23.94 -17.41 -11.73
CA ARG A 322 -23.43 -18.79 -11.70
C ARG A 322 -22.12 -18.84 -12.48
N VAL A 323 -20.98 -18.77 -11.79
CA VAL A 323 -19.66 -18.76 -12.44
C VAL A 323 -19.30 -20.19 -12.84
N SER A 324 -19.05 -20.41 -14.13
CA SER A 324 -18.61 -21.70 -14.66
C SER A 324 -17.20 -22.02 -14.18
N LEU A 325 -16.96 -23.28 -13.84
CA LEU A 325 -15.61 -23.78 -13.60
C LEU A 325 -14.75 -23.59 -14.86
N PRO A 326 -13.49 -23.12 -14.75
CA PRO A 326 -12.59 -23.07 -15.90
C PRO A 326 -12.49 -24.44 -16.60
N THR A 327 -12.51 -24.41 -17.93
CA THR A 327 -12.70 -25.58 -18.78
C THR A 327 -11.42 -26.38 -18.98
N THR A 328 -10.27 -25.71 -19.17
CA THR A 328 -8.99 -26.36 -19.43
C THR A 328 -8.40 -26.91 -18.13
N GLN A 329 -8.20 -28.22 -18.11
CA GLN A 329 -7.66 -28.95 -16.98
C GLN A 329 -6.16 -29.21 -17.16
N ILE A 330 -5.37 -28.89 -16.14
CA ILE A 330 -3.94 -29.22 -16.13
C ILE A 330 -3.80 -30.59 -15.48
N LYS A 331 -3.36 -31.55 -16.27
CA LYS A 331 -3.21 -32.93 -15.82
C LYS A 331 -1.83 -33.13 -15.21
N LYS A 332 -1.72 -34.12 -14.32
CA LYS A 332 -0.44 -34.48 -13.71
C LYS A 332 0.58 -34.91 -14.77
N GLU A 333 0.13 -35.64 -15.80
CA GLU A 333 0.99 -36.07 -16.92
C GLU A 333 1.69 -34.90 -17.62
N SER A 334 1.07 -33.73 -17.72
CA SER A 334 1.70 -32.53 -18.31
C SER A 334 2.73 -31.84 -17.40
N LEU A 335 2.88 -32.31 -16.16
CA LEU A 335 3.89 -31.84 -15.21
C LEU A 335 5.01 -32.87 -15.00
N ASP A 336 4.85 -34.07 -15.54
CA ASP A 336 5.75 -35.20 -15.33
C ASP A 336 6.76 -35.38 -16.48
N ASP A 337 6.93 -34.37 -17.35
CA ASP A 337 7.87 -34.43 -18.47
C ASP A 337 9.36 -34.33 -18.01
N GLU A 338 10.03 -35.48 -18.18
CA GLU A 338 11.47 -35.84 -18.32
C GLU A 338 12.55 -35.18 -17.44
#